data_AF-A0A7V2TWQ9-F1
#
_entry.id   AF-A0A7V2TWQ9-F1
#
_cell.length_a   1.000
_cell.length_b   1.000
_cell.length_c   1.000
_cell.angle_alpha   90.00
_cell.angle_beta   90.00
_cell.angle_gamma   90.00
#
_symmetry.space_group_name_H-M   'P 1'
#
loop_
_entity.id
_entity.type
_entity.pdbx_description
1 polymer ?
#
loop_
_entity_poly.entity_id
_entity_poly.type
_entity_poly.pdbx_seq_one_letter_code
_entity_poly.pdbx_strand_id
1 'polypeptide(L)'
;GSVVVTTPQEVVLLDSRKAVVFSRMVQVPVIGIVENMSGFRCPHCGRNIDLFKVGGGEKAAGELQVPFLGRIPLEPEIVQNCDRGKPFVAALPESAAAKSFEEITDRIEEFVNGREKDEAPASPAGKGRGILSRPGQRLK
;
A
#
# COMPACT_ATOMS: atom_id res chain seq x y z
N GLY A 1 0.98 -7.74 -2.47
CA GLY A 1 1.74 -6.53 -2.88
C GLY A 1 2.66 -6.10 -1.75
N SER A 2 3.48 -5.08 -1.96
CA SER A 2 4.35 -4.50 -0.92
C SER A 2 3.98 -3.04 -0.63
N VAL A 3 4.01 -2.68 0.65
CA VAL A 3 3.98 -1.28 1.11
C VAL A 3 5.36 -0.96 1.68
N VAL A 4 5.96 0.13 1.22
CA VAL A 4 7.29 0.55 1.69
C VAL A 4 7.10 1.71 2.66
N VAL A 5 7.57 1.55 3.89
CA VAL A 5 7.53 2.60 4.92
C VAL A 5 8.89 3.27 5.00
N THR A 6 8.91 4.60 4.92
CA THR A 6 10.13 5.41 5.03
C THR A 6 9.94 6.52 6.05
N THR A 7 11.03 7.20 6.39
CA THR A 7 11.01 8.50 7.05
C THR A 7 11.59 9.56 6.09
N PRO A 8 11.33 10.85 6.32
CA PRO A 8 11.64 11.93 5.37
C PRO A 8 13.13 12.25 5.17
N GLN A 9 14.04 11.63 5.93
CA GLN A 9 15.48 11.88 5.87
C GLN A 9 16.15 11.13 4.71
N GLU A 10 17.05 11.81 4.00
CA GLU A 10 17.69 11.30 2.78
C GLU A 10 18.36 9.93 2.94
N VAL A 11 18.97 9.68 4.10
CA VAL A 11 19.66 8.41 4.39
C VAL A 11 18.68 7.23 4.34
N VAL A 12 17.45 7.40 4.83
CA VAL A 12 16.42 6.34 4.87
C VAL A 12 15.75 6.17 3.50
N LEU A 13 15.70 7.23 2.69
CA LEU A 13 15.15 7.18 1.34
C LEU A 13 15.95 6.25 0.41
N LEU A 14 17.28 6.14 0.62
CA LEU A 14 18.13 5.24 -0.17
C LEU A 14 17.72 3.78 0.00
N ASP A 15 17.38 3.35 1.22
CA ASP A 15 16.96 1.97 1.48
C ASP A 15 15.54 1.71 1.00
N SER A 16 14.65 2.71 1.10
CA SER A 16 13.31 2.64 0.52
C SER A 16 13.33 2.46 -1.01
N ARG A 17 14.24 3.14 -1.71
CA ARG A 17 14.46 2.94 -3.16
C ARG A 17 14.88 1.52 -3.48
N LYS A 18 15.83 0.96 -2.71
CA LYS A 18 16.27 -0.43 -2.90
C LYS A 18 15.11 -1.41 -2.66
N ALA A 19 14.27 -1.18 -1.65
CA ALA A 19 13.10 -2.02 -1.35
C ALA A 19 12.07 -2.01 -2.49
N VAL A 20 11.83 -0.85 -3.12
CA VAL A 20 10.96 -0.73 -4.30
C VAL A 20 11.55 -1.48 -5.50
N VAL A 21 12.85 -1.29 -5.78
CA VAL A 21 13.52 -2.01 -6.87
C VAL A 21 13.49 -3.52 -6.62
N PHE A 22 13.76 -3.96 -5.40
CA PHE A 22 13.70 -5.36 -5.01
C PHE A 22 12.31 -5.95 -5.22
N SER A 23 11.25 -5.26 -4.78
CA SER A 23 9.87 -5.70 -5.01
C SER A 23 9.58 -5.92 -6.49
N ARG A 24 10.05 -5.01 -7.38
CA ARG A 24 9.93 -5.17 -8.84
C ARG A 24 10.69 -6.39 -9.36
N MET A 25 11.93 -6.60 -8.88
CA MET A 25 12.75 -7.75 -9.29
C MET A 25 12.10 -9.09 -8.97
N VAL A 26 11.48 -9.21 -7.80
CA VAL A 26 10.77 -10.44 -7.39
C VAL A 26 9.30 -10.47 -7.84
N GLN A 27 8.91 -9.57 -8.76
CA GLN A 27 7.55 -9.46 -9.31
C GLN A 27 6.45 -9.26 -8.26
N VAL A 28 6.80 -8.70 -7.09
CA VAL A 28 5.84 -8.29 -6.06
C VAL A 28 5.36 -6.87 -6.37
N PRO A 29 4.06 -6.65 -6.58
CA PRO A 29 3.60 -5.32 -6.95
C PRO A 29 3.67 -4.36 -5.77
N VAL A 30 4.26 -3.19 -6.00
CA VAL A 30 4.37 -2.12 -5.01
C VAL A 30 3.04 -1.35 -4.96
N ILE A 31 2.36 -1.44 -3.81
CA ILE A 31 1.10 -0.73 -3.53
C ILE A 31 1.39 0.76 -3.36
N GLY A 32 2.48 1.09 -2.67
CA GLY A 32 2.96 2.47 -2.55
C GLY A 32 3.93 2.69 -1.40
N ILE A 33 4.23 3.96 -1.16
CA ILE A 33 5.12 4.43 -0.10
C ILE A 33 4.32 5.19 0.96
N VAL A 34 4.60 4.89 2.23
CA VAL A 34 4.12 5.64 3.40
C VAL A 34 5.30 6.39 4.02
N GLU A 35 5.13 7.68 4.28
CA GLU A 35 6.10 8.49 5.02
C GLU A 35 5.70 8.57 6.50
N ASN A 36 6.40 7.82 7.36
CA ASN A 36 6.24 7.84 8.81
C ASN A 36 7.06 8.98 9.44
N MET A 37 6.70 9.34 10.68
CA MET A 37 7.35 10.37 11.49
C MET A 37 7.41 11.74 10.78
N SER A 38 6.33 12.11 10.09
CA SER A 38 6.22 13.35 9.32
C SER A 38 5.46 14.42 10.11
N GLY A 39 6.22 15.32 10.72
CA GLY A 39 5.68 16.38 11.56
C GLY A 39 5.21 15.89 12.93
N PHE A 40 4.95 16.84 13.82
CA PHE A 40 4.55 16.62 15.21
C PHE A 40 3.62 17.74 15.63
N ARG A 41 2.43 17.40 16.14
CA ARG A 41 1.52 18.41 16.68
C ARG A 41 1.88 18.69 18.13
N CYS A 42 2.30 19.93 18.42
CA CYS A 42 2.67 20.31 19.78
C CYS A 42 1.46 20.19 20.73
N PRO A 43 1.55 19.38 21.81
CA PRO A 43 0.43 19.19 22.74
C PRO A 43 0.12 20.46 23.56
N HIS A 44 1.06 21.40 23.66
CA HIS A 44 0.89 22.62 24.44
C HIS A 44 0.26 23.78 23.66
N CYS A 45 0.51 23.87 22.34
CA CYS A 45 0.05 25.01 21.53
C CYS A 45 -0.68 24.62 20.24
N GLY A 46 -0.84 23.33 19.95
CA GLY A 46 -1.57 22.82 18.79
C GLY A 46 -0.90 23.04 17.43
N ARG A 47 0.23 23.75 17.38
CA ARG A 47 0.99 24.00 16.14
C ARG A 47 1.70 22.74 15.66
N ASN A 48 1.76 22.57 14.34
CA ASN A 48 2.59 21.56 13.72
C ASN A 48 4.05 22.01 13.76
N ILE A 49 4.92 21.08 14.14
CA ILE A 49 6.36 21.23 14.21
C ILE A 49 6.96 20.18 13.30
N ASP A 50 7.73 20.62 12.32
CA ASP A 50 8.53 19.75 11.48
C ASP A 50 9.79 19.36 12.26
N LEU A 51 9.64 18.40 13.20
CA LEU A 51 10.77 17.86 13.98
C LEU A 51 11.86 17.27 13.07
N PHE A 52 11.42 16.79 11.90
CA PHE A 52 12.27 16.31 10.83
C PHE A 52 11.87 17.03 9.53
N LYS A 53 12.63 16.79 8.45
CA LYS A 53 12.19 17.17 7.10
C LYS A 53 10.81 16.56 6.80
N VAL A 54 10.11 17.05 5.79
CA VAL A 54 8.82 16.48 5.34
C VAL A 54 8.84 16.32 3.83
N GLY A 55 8.19 15.28 3.30
CA GLY A 55 8.03 15.06 1.86
C GLY A 55 9.21 14.40 1.14
N GLY A 56 10.17 13.87 1.89
CA GLY A 56 11.22 13.02 1.31
C GLY A 56 10.63 11.74 0.68
N GLY A 57 9.68 11.10 1.38
CA GLY A 57 8.98 9.91 0.90
C GLY A 57 8.07 10.19 -0.28
N GLU A 58 7.35 11.31 -0.28
CA GLU A 58 6.50 11.72 -1.41
C GLU A 58 7.34 11.97 -2.67
N LYS A 59 8.47 12.68 -2.52
CA LYS A 59 9.42 12.89 -3.62
C LYS A 59 9.98 11.56 -4.13
N ALA A 60 10.40 10.67 -3.24
CA ALA A 60 10.91 9.35 -3.62
C ALA A 60 9.85 8.51 -4.36
N ALA A 61 8.59 8.56 -3.92
CA ALA A 61 7.49 7.88 -4.59
C ALA A 61 7.30 8.38 -6.04
N GLY A 62 7.34 9.70 -6.24
CA GLY A 62 7.28 10.31 -7.57
C GLY A 62 8.44 9.89 -8.48
N GLU A 63 9.67 9.94 -7.97
CA GLU A 63 10.86 9.53 -8.74
C GLU A 63 10.87 8.05 -9.11
N LEU A 64 10.35 7.20 -8.21
CA LEU A 64 10.24 5.77 -8.44
C LEU A 64 9.00 5.37 -9.24
N GLN A 65 8.10 6.32 -9.54
CA GLN A 65 6.81 6.08 -10.19
C GLN A 65 5.98 5.02 -9.45
N VAL A 66 5.83 5.20 -8.14
CA VAL A 66 4.96 4.38 -7.29
C VAL A 66 4.00 5.28 -6.52
N PRO A 67 2.81 4.80 -6.13
CA PRO A 67 1.85 5.63 -5.40
C PRO A 67 2.41 6.12 -4.06
N PHE A 68 2.10 7.37 -3.73
CA PHE A 68 2.30 7.89 -2.38
C PHE A 68 1.01 7.71 -1.58
N LEU A 69 1.06 6.88 -0.55
CA LEU A 69 -0.14 6.50 0.21
C LEU A 69 -0.48 7.53 1.29
N GLY A 70 0.51 8.20 1.85
CA GLY A 70 0.27 9.25 2.83
C GLY A 70 1.38 9.40 3.86
N ARG A 71 1.04 10.15 4.90
CA ARG A 71 1.93 10.60 5.96
C ARG A 71 1.38 10.21 7.32
N ILE A 72 2.22 9.70 8.20
CA ILE A 72 1.86 9.45 9.59
C ILE A 72 2.67 10.40 10.48
N PRO A 73 2.02 11.33 11.21
CA PRO A 73 2.69 12.24 12.12
C PRO A 73 3.19 11.52 13.37
N LEU A 74 4.16 12.13 14.04
CA LEU A 74 4.65 11.66 15.33
C LEU A 74 3.69 12.09 16.44
N GLU A 75 3.16 11.12 17.20
CA GLU A 75 2.34 11.37 18.38
C GLU A 75 2.86 10.51 19.57
N PRO A 76 3.25 11.12 20.70
CA PRO A 76 3.83 10.39 21.83
C PRO A 76 2.90 9.32 22.42
N GLU A 77 1.60 9.55 22.34
CA GLU A 77 0.58 8.63 22.86
C GLU A 77 0.54 7.31 22.09
N ILE A 78 0.99 7.27 20.83
CA ILE A 78 1.11 6.02 20.05
C ILE A 78 2.08 5.08 20.75
N VAL A 79 3.26 5.57 21.13
CA VAL A 79 4.30 4.77 21.79
C VAL A 79 3.76 4.18 23.10
N GLN A 80 3.15 5.03 23.92
CA GLN A 80 2.60 4.61 25.22
C GLN A 80 1.51 3.55 25.10
N ASN A 81 0.64 3.64 24.09
CA ASN A 81 -0.41 2.64 23.87
C ASN A 81 0.14 1.34 23.28
N CYS A 82 1.05 1.44 22.29
CA CYS A 82 1.68 0.29 21.67
C CYS A 82 2.51 -0.52 22.67
N ASP A 83 3.27 0.12 23.56
CA ASP A 83 4.04 -0.55 24.63
C ASP A 83 3.13 -1.31 25.61
N ARG A 84 1.86 -0.91 25.73
CA ARG A 84 0.83 -1.59 26.53
C ARG A 84 0.05 -2.65 25.74
N GLY A 85 0.48 -2.96 24.52
CA GLY A 85 -0.19 -3.92 23.64
C GLY A 85 -1.54 -3.43 23.09
N LYS A 86 -1.79 -2.11 23.08
CA LYS A 86 -3.02 -1.51 22.56
C LYS A 86 -2.73 -0.81 21.23
N PRO A 87 -3.35 -1.25 20.11
CA PRO A 87 -3.22 -0.54 18.83
C PRO A 87 -3.71 0.90 18.96
N PHE A 88 -2.89 1.86 18.54
CA PHE A 88 -3.22 3.29 18.67
C PHE A 88 -4.49 3.67 17.90
N VAL A 89 -4.78 3.03 16.77
CA VAL A 89 -6.02 3.23 15.99
C VAL A 89 -7.28 2.91 16.80
N ALA A 90 -7.22 1.95 17.72
CA ALA A 90 -8.34 1.60 18.60
C ALA A 90 -8.33 2.43 19.89
N ALA A 91 -7.14 2.77 20.40
CA ALA A 91 -6.98 3.51 21.65
C ALA A 91 -7.23 5.02 21.48
N LEU A 92 -6.92 5.58 20.31
CA LEU A 92 -6.91 7.01 20.00
C LEU A 92 -7.55 7.27 18.61
N PRO A 93 -8.83 6.90 18.40
CA PRO A 93 -9.46 6.99 17.07
C PRO A 93 -9.49 8.41 16.50
N GLU A 94 -9.52 9.43 17.37
CA GLU A 94 -9.59 10.84 16.95
C GLU A 94 -8.24 11.50 16.66
N SER A 95 -7.15 10.77 16.89
CA SER A 95 -5.78 11.28 16.73
C SER A 95 -5.47 11.55 15.25
N ALA A 96 -4.53 12.46 14.99
CA ALA A 96 -4.16 12.78 13.60
C ALA A 96 -3.51 11.55 12.94
N ALA A 97 -2.71 10.80 13.70
CA ALA A 97 -2.12 9.56 13.23
C ALA A 97 -3.18 8.49 12.92
N ALA A 98 -4.22 8.33 13.74
CA ALA A 98 -5.28 7.36 13.50
C ALA A 98 -6.03 7.68 12.20
N LYS A 99 -6.40 8.95 12.01
CA LYS A 99 -7.06 9.43 10.79
C LYS A 99 -6.20 9.23 9.55
N SER A 100 -4.92 9.62 9.60
CA SER A 100 -4.01 9.39 8.47
C SER A 100 -3.77 7.91 8.19
N PHE A 101 -3.77 7.05 9.21
CA PHE A 101 -3.66 5.61 9.04
C PHE A 101 -4.90 5.01 8.36
N GLU A 102 -6.09 5.48 8.73
CA GLU A 102 -7.36 5.10 8.09
C GLU A 102 -7.36 5.50 6.61
N GLU A 103 -7.02 6.75 6.29
CA GLU A 103 -6.90 7.22 4.89
C GLU A 103 -5.90 6.42 4.05
N ILE A 104 -4.76 6.03 4.64
CA ILE A 104 -3.78 5.15 3.98
C ILE A 104 -4.37 3.78 3.73
N THR A 105 -5.13 3.25 4.70
CA THR A 105 -5.76 1.93 4.61
C THR A 105 -6.81 1.92 3.51
N ASP A 106 -7.65 2.95 3.40
CA ASP A 106 -8.64 3.09 2.33
C ASP A 106 -7.99 3.00 0.94
N ARG A 107 -6.88 3.71 0.73
CA ARG A 107 -6.12 3.66 -0.54
C ARG A 107 -5.53 2.29 -0.83
N ILE A 108 -5.13 1.57 0.21
CA ILE A 108 -4.63 0.19 0.07
C ILE A 108 -5.79 -0.74 -0.29
N GLU A 109 -6.94 -0.61 0.36
CA GLU A 109 -8.14 -1.39 0.06
C GLU A 109 -8.62 -1.17 -1.37
N GLU A 110 -8.65 0.08 -1.84
CA GLU A 110 -8.95 0.42 -3.24
C GLU A 110 -8.03 -0.31 -4.22
N PHE A 111 -6.72 -0.34 -3.93
CA PHE A 111 -5.74 -1.04 -4.76
C PHE A 111 -5.94 -2.55 -4.77
N VAL A 112 -6.24 -3.15 -3.61
CA VAL A 112 -6.45 -4.60 -3.47
C VAL A 112 -7.75 -5.03 -4.15
N ASN A 113 -8.85 -4.34 -3.85
CA ASN A 113 -10.17 -4.63 -4.41
C ASN A 113 -10.26 -4.31 -5.90
N GLY A 114 -9.48 -3.34 -6.39
CA GLY A 114 -9.34 -3.04 -7.82
C GLY A 114 -8.78 -4.22 -8.60
N ARG A 115 -7.91 -5.04 -7.99
CA ARG A 115 -7.28 -6.19 -8.66
C ARG A 115 -8.12 -7.46 -8.68
N GLU A 116 -8.99 -7.68 -7.70
CA GLU A 116 -9.93 -8.81 -7.74
C GLU A 116 -10.84 -8.75 -8.98
N LYS A 117 -11.09 -7.55 -9.53
CA LYS A 117 -11.88 -7.37 -10.76
C LYS A 117 -11.12 -7.74 -12.03
N ASP A 118 -9.80 -7.58 -12.05
CA ASP A 118 -8.95 -7.89 -13.20
C ASP A 118 -8.56 -9.38 -13.27
N GLU A 119 -8.57 -10.09 -12.13
CA GLU A 119 -8.23 -11.52 -12.01
C GLU A 119 -9.45 -12.47 -12.06
N ALA A 120 -10.65 -11.96 -12.34
CA ALA A 120 -11.85 -12.81 -12.50
C ALA A 120 -11.59 -13.90 -13.56
N PRO A 121 -11.85 -15.20 -13.27
CA PRO A 121 -11.42 -16.28 -14.13
C PRO A 121 -12.12 -16.20 -15.48
N ALA A 122 -11.32 -16.21 -16.55
CA ALA A 122 -11.81 -16.43 -17.91
C ALA A 122 -12.62 -17.73 -17.92
N SER A 123 -13.95 -17.59 -18.03
CA SER A 123 -14.87 -18.73 -18.14
C SER A 123 -14.39 -19.65 -19.28
N PRO A 124 -14.29 -20.97 -19.06
CA PRO A 124 -13.88 -21.87 -20.11
C PRO A 124 -15.00 -21.89 -21.17
N ALA A 125 -14.71 -21.29 -22.31
CA ALA A 125 -15.54 -21.38 -23.51
C ALA A 125 -15.64 -22.86 -23.94
N GLY A 126 -16.67 -23.55 -23.44
CA GLY A 126 -17.09 -24.85 -23.92
C GLY A 126 -17.60 -24.72 -25.35
N LYS A 127 -16.70 -24.82 -26.34
CA LYS A 127 -17.07 -25.02 -27.75
C LYS A 127 -17.66 -26.41 -27.91
N GLY A 128 -18.96 -26.54 -27.64
CA GLY A 128 -19.78 -27.60 -28.21
C GLY A 128 -19.95 -27.34 -29.71
N ARG A 129 -19.09 -27.96 -30.53
CA ARG A 129 -19.38 -28.20 -31.94
C ARG A 129 -18.96 -29.61 -32.30
N GLY A 130 -19.95 -30.48 -32.40
CA GLY A 130 -19.79 -31.83 -32.91
C GLY A 130 -21.15 -32.43 -33.20
N ILE A 131 -21.77 -32.03 -34.32
CA ILE A 131 -22.73 -32.81 -35.10
C ILE A 131 -22.87 -32.13 -36.48
N LEU A 132 -22.45 -32.86 -37.51
CA LEU A 132 -22.80 -32.80 -38.95
C LEU A 132 -21.81 -33.76 -39.63
N SER A 133 -22.10 -35.06 -39.77
CA SER A 133 -22.95 -35.76 -40.76
C SER A 133 -22.09 -36.59 -41.73
N ARG A 134 -22.37 -37.92 -41.74
CA ARG A 134 -21.91 -39.12 -42.50
C ARG A 134 -21.59 -38.92 -44.01
N PRO A 135 -21.12 -39.91 -44.84
CA PRO A 135 -20.93 -41.37 -44.66
C PRO A 135 -19.62 -41.97 -45.28
N GLY A 136 -19.21 -43.19 -44.89
CA GLY A 136 -18.09 -43.86 -45.58
C GLY A 136 -17.81 -45.29 -45.11
N GLN A 137 -18.08 -46.24 -46.00
CA GLN A 137 -17.79 -47.68 -45.92
C GLN A 137 -16.35 -48.02 -45.54
N ARG A 138 -16.14 -49.13 -44.80
CA ARG A 138 -15.37 -50.31 -45.28
C ARG A 138 -15.26 -51.42 -44.21
N LEU A 139 -15.52 -52.66 -44.66
CA LEU A 139 -14.77 -53.91 -44.41
C LEU A 139 -14.45 -54.23 -42.93
N LYS A 140 -14.98 -55.27 -42.29
CA LYS A 140 -15.09 -56.69 -42.68
C LYS A 140 -16.16 -57.36 -41.84
#